data_AF-A0A8H6ENL7-F1
#
_entry.id   AF-A0A8H6ENL7-F1
#
_cell.length_a   1.000
_cell.length_b   1.000
_cell.length_c   1.000
_cell.angle_alpha   90.00
_cell.angle_beta   90.00
_cell.angle_gamma   90.00
#
_symmetry.space_group_name_H-M   'P 1'
#
loop_
_entity.id
_entity.type
_entity.pdbx_description
1 polymer ?
#
loop_
_entity_poly.entity_id
_entity_poly.type
_entity_poly.pdbx_seq_one_letter_code
_entity_poly.pdbx_strand_id
1 'polypeptide(L)'
;MDIDDTPIFKLEELEAHLQDLVKSPDTPVDTKLFDAVELQLTEYNISPLIPKLLPTITQILLTTQQDPTVLASLSVKLLQPITFPQALQLASEDALILALRSPIPAANILALTIIQKATKSSADVANLSGMRGVVENYIRTWLSSPHVGVGEKATQVLGELLDVDSVRELTHITNGVGNMDIAAQRPPGQGALWRRIFQDVEIYGILFSLCSLKTIGKGDGQLDEKQKTLAQARLLRILPHLVTVGFDYLTRPTLSQVDKEYISPQDDGKLGLLYFAAMEMVDKEDLLMHMTLTIFFLELLESLSTVEWFFGPRQTYIAEMIRKAMESDVELRQSIEGVTLSPESTSQTKELINSLKLLS
;
A
#
# COMPACT_ATOMS: atom_id res chain seq x y z
N MET A 1 42.47 -11.65 3.53
CA MET A 1 41.83 -11.27 4.80
C MET A 1 40.36 -11.32 4.52
N ASP A 2 39.73 -12.45 4.85
CA ASP A 2 38.29 -12.61 4.74
C ASP A 2 37.63 -11.65 5.71
N ILE A 3 36.78 -10.77 5.19
CA ILE A 3 35.95 -9.83 5.95
C ILE A 3 34.79 -10.57 6.64
N ASP A 4 34.72 -11.90 6.46
CA ASP A 4 33.55 -12.75 6.69
C ASP A 4 33.39 -13.27 8.12
N ASP A 5 34.34 -12.98 9.03
CA ASP A 5 34.44 -13.65 10.33
C ASP A 5 34.61 -12.67 11.50
N THR A 6 33.94 -11.51 11.44
CA THR A 6 33.87 -10.64 12.62
C THR A 6 32.88 -11.26 13.61
N PRO A 7 33.34 -11.76 14.79
CA PRO A 7 32.45 -12.43 15.73
C PRO A 7 31.42 -11.45 16.27
N ILE A 8 30.15 -11.86 16.27
CA ILE A 8 29.05 -11.05 16.80
C ILE A 8 29.02 -11.20 18.32
N PHE A 9 29.31 -10.10 19.01
CA PHE A 9 29.31 -10.07 20.46
C PHE A 9 27.91 -10.41 20.99
N LYS A 10 27.85 -11.34 21.97
CA LYS A 10 26.63 -11.85 22.62
C LYS A 10 25.69 -12.70 21.76
N LEU A 11 26.12 -13.16 20.59
CA LEU A 11 25.28 -14.05 19.77
C LEU A 11 24.91 -15.34 20.51
N GLU A 12 25.87 -15.98 21.18
CA GLU A 12 25.64 -17.22 21.95
C GLU A 12 24.69 -16.98 23.14
N GLU A 13 24.79 -15.82 23.79
CA GLU A 13 23.87 -15.41 24.86
C GLU A 13 22.45 -15.24 24.31
N LEU A 14 22.30 -14.63 23.12
CA LEU A 14 21.00 -14.47 22.47
C LEU A 14 20.41 -15.83 22.06
N GLU A 15 21.21 -16.73 21.47
CA GLU A 15 20.78 -18.08 21.12
C GLU A 15 20.28 -18.84 22.36
N ALA A 16 21.02 -18.79 23.46
CA ALA A 16 20.61 -19.40 24.73
C ALA A 16 19.29 -18.80 25.26
N HIS A 17 19.18 -17.46 25.25
CA HIS A 17 17.98 -16.77 25.70
C HIS A 17 16.73 -17.11 24.86
N LEU A 18 16.87 -17.23 23.53
CA LEU A 18 15.79 -17.68 22.65
C LEU A 18 15.33 -19.11 23.00
N GLN A 19 16.26 -20.01 23.34
CA GLN A 19 15.89 -21.35 23.79
C GLN A 19 15.16 -21.35 25.14
N ASP A 20 15.54 -20.45 26.04
CA ASP A 20 14.86 -20.29 27.32
C ASP A 20 13.44 -19.74 27.15
N LEU A 21 13.23 -18.80 26.23
CA LEU A 21 11.91 -18.29 25.85
C LEU A 21 11.01 -19.39 25.26
N VAL A 22 11.56 -20.29 24.43
CA VAL A 22 10.82 -21.44 23.90
C VAL A 22 10.43 -22.42 25.01
N LYS A 23 11.33 -22.69 25.97
CA LYS A 23 11.06 -23.63 27.08
C LYS A 23 10.12 -23.04 28.12
N SER A 24 10.26 -21.75 28.40
CA SER A 24 9.55 -21.02 29.45
C SER A 24 9.06 -19.67 28.89
N PRO A 25 7.86 -19.65 28.26
CA PRO A 25 7.31 -18.45 27.62
C PRO A 25 7.08 -17.25 28.54
N ASP A 26 7.04 -17.47 29.86
CA ASP A 26 6.91 -16.42 30.88
C ASP A 26 8.25 -15.73 31.20
N THR A 27 9.37 -16.22 30.66
CA THR A 27 10.70 -15.60 30.85
C THR A 27 10.70 -14.21 30.21
N PRO A 28 11.02 -13.13 30.92
CA PRO A 28 11.06 -11.78 30.35
C PRO A 28 12.05 -11.69 29.18
N VAL A 29 11.62 -11.08 28.08
CA VAL A 29 12.50 -10.81 26.92
C VAL A 29 13.60 -9.80 27.28
N ASP A 30 14.86 -10.17 27.12
CA ASP A 30 16.01 -9.27 27.34
C ASP A 30 16.22 -8.34 26.15
N THR A 31 15.52 -7.21 26.14
CA THR A 31 15.58 -6.23 25.04
C THR A 31 16.99 -5.71 24.76
N LYS A 32 17.84 -5.57 25.80
CA LYS A 32 19.21 -5.07 25.63
C LYS A 32 20.10 -6.07 24.90
N LEU A 33 19.86 -7.36 25.13
CA LEU A 33 20.55 -8.43 24.42
C LEU A 33 20.19 -8.44 22.93
N PHE A 34 18.90 -8.28 22.61
CA PHE A 34 18.45 -8.12 21.22
C PHE A 34 19.09 -6.91 20.57
N ASP A 35 19.00 -5.73 21.17
CA ASP A 35 19.57 -4.49 20.64
C ASP A 35 21.08 -4.61 20.38
N ALA A 36 21.82 -5.21 21.33
CA ALA A 36 23.26 -5.39 21.22
C ALA A 36 23.66 -6.25 20.01
N VAL A 37 22.95 -7.36 19.78
CA VAL A 37 23.21 -8.22 18.61
C VAL A 37 22.72 -7.55 17.33
N GLU A 38 21.54 -6.95 17.36
CA GLU A 38 20.90 -6.35 16.19
C GLU A 38 21.71 -5.18 15.59
N LEU A 39 22.42 -4.41 16.42
CA LEU A 39 23.31 -3.32 16.00
C LEU A 39 24.57 -3.79 15.24
N GLN A 40 24.96 -5.05 15.41
CA GLN A 40 26.14 -5.63 14.76
C GLN A 40 25.81 -6.35 13.45
N LEU A 41 24.52 -6.47 13.10
CA LEU A 41 24.09 -7.14 11.88
C LEU A 41 24.34 -6.27 10.65
N THR A 42 24.95 -6.89 9.65
CA THR A 42 25.29 -6.29 8.35
C THR A 42 24.88 -7.22 7.22
N GLU A 43 24.85 -6.73 5.99
CA GLU A 43 24.51 -7.53 4.81
C GLU A 43 25.45 -8.75 4.63
N TYR A 44 26.67 -8.68 5.16
CA TYR A 44 27.69 -9.74 5.04
C TYR A 44 27.51 -10.85 6.09
N ASN A 45 27.17 -10.50 7.34
CA ASN A 45 27.11 -11.47 8.44
C ASN A 45 25.71 -12.04 8.72
N ILE A 46 24.67 -11.55 8.04
CA ILE A 46 23.29 -11.91 8.36
C ILE A 46 22.90 -13.30 7.83
N SER A 47 23.41 -13.69 6.66
CA SER A 47 23.00 -14.94 5.99
C SER A 47 23.24 -16.21 6.82
N PRO A 48 24.39 -16.38 7.51
CA PRO A 48 24.62 -17.54 8.39
C PRO A 48 23.71 -17.58 9.63
N LEU A 49 23.12 -16.45 10.04
CA LEU A 49 22.29 -16.36 11.24
C LEU A 49 20.85 -16.74 11.02
N ILE A 50 20.35 -16.60 9.79
CA ILE A 50 18.97 -16.89 9.44
C ILE A 50 18.55 -18.30 9.87
N PRO A 51 19.23 -19.40 9.47
CA PRO A 51 18.82 -20.74 9.87
C PRO A 51 18.93 -20.98 11.38
N LYS A 52 19.74 -20.20 12.11
CA LYS A 52 19.94 -20.34 13.56
C LYS A 52 18.88 -19.60 14.37
N LEU A 53 18.57 -18.37 13.99
CA LEU A 53 17.75 -17.45 14.79
C LEU A 53 16.30 -17.39 14.30
N LEU A 54 16.08 -17.25 12.99
CA LEU A 54 14.77 -16.90 12.44
C LEU A 54 13.69 -17.96 12.72
N PRO A 55 13.93 -19.29 12.61
CA PRO A 55 12.94 -20.31 12.97
C PRO A 55 12.51 -20.22 14.44
N THR A 56 13.48 -20.08 15.35
CA THR A 56 13.24 -19.99 16.80
C THR A 56 12.46 -18.72 17.16
N ILE A 57 12.85 -17.58 16.60
CA ILE A 57 12.14 -16.32 16.78
C ILE A 57 10.70 -16.42 16.26
N THR A 58 10.49 -17.06 15.10
CA THR A 58 9.16 -17.26 14.52
C THR A 58 8.28 -18.12 15.43
N GLN A 59 8.81 -19.20 16.00
CA GLN A 59 8.10 -20.04 16.98
C GLN A 59 7.66 -19.22 18.21
N ILE A 60 8.52 -18.36 18.73
CA ILE A 60 8.21 -17.49 19.87
C ILE A 60 7.14 -16.47 19.48
N LEU A 61 7.28 -15.79 18.35
CA LEU A 61 6.33 -14.78 17.87
C LEU A 61 4.89 -15.32 17.71
N LEU A 62 4.75 -16.61 17.37
CA LEU A 62 3.43 -17.25 17.22
C LEU A 62 2.73 -17.59 18.53
N THR A 63 3.47 -17.61 19.66
CA THR A 63 2.96 -18.12 20.94
C THR A 63 3.09 -17.14 22.10
N THR A 64 3.94 -16.12 21.96
CA THR A 64 4.22 -15.16 23.03
C THR A 64 3.04 -14.25 23.30
N GLN A 65 2.79 -13.99 24.58
CA GLN A 65 1.89 -12.93 25.06
C GLN A 65 2.65 -11.65 25.44
N GLN A 66 3.98 -11.70 25.45
CA GLN A 66 4.83 -10.55 25.72
C GLN A 66 4.89 -9.62 24.50
N ASP A 67 5.36 -8.39 24.71
CA ASP A 67 5.57 -7.43 23.63
C ASP A 67 6.54 -8.01 22.57
N PRO A 68 6.10 -8.26 21.32
CA PRO A 68 6.92 -8.87 20.29
C PRO A 68 7.90 -7.90 19.62
N THR A 69 7.97 -6.63 20.05
CA THR A 69 8.67 -5.57 19.29
C THR A 69 10.12 -5.91 18.94
N VAL A 70 10.94 -6.34 19.89
CA VAL A 70 12.36 -6.65 19.63
C VAL A 70 12.56 -7.92 18.79
N LEU A 71 11.68 -8.91 18.98
CA LEU A 71 11.65 -10.14 18.17
C LEU A 71 11.29 -9.82 16.72
N ALA A 72 10.30 -8.95 16.52
CA ALA A 72 9.85 -8.52 15.21
C ALA A 72 10.91 -7.64 14.51
N SER A 73 11.58 -6.73 15.24
CA SER A 73 12.67 -5.90 14.69
C SER A 73 13.82 -6.74 14.16
N LEU A 74 14.32 -7.68 14.97
CA LEU A 74 15.37 -8.61 14.56
C LEU A 74 14.91 -9.49 13.39
N SER A 75 13.66 -9.95 13.39
CA SER A 75 13.08 -10.72 12.27
C SER A 75 13.05 -9.92 10.98
N VAL A 76 12.67 -8.64 11.01
CA VAL A 76 12.68 -7.75 9.84
C VAL A 76 14.08 -7.66 9.24
N LYS A 77 15.13 -7.54 10.07
CA LYS A 77 16.52 -7.58 9.58
C LYS A 77 16.86 -8.94 8.98
N LEU A 78 16.66 -10.03 9.72
CA LEU A 78 16.98 -11.40 9.26
C LEU A 78 16.26 -11.78 7.97
N LEU A 79 15.06 -11.21 7.75
CA LEU A 79 14.30 -11.44 6.54
C LEU A 79 14.92 -10.76 5.31
N GLN A 80 15.78 -9.74 5.43
CA GLN A 80 16.28 -8.97 4.27
C GLN A 80 16.69 -9.83 3.05
N PRO A 81 17.58 -10.83 3.17
CA PRO A 81 18.01 -11.66 2.03
C PRO A 81 17.03 -12.77 1.64
N ILE A 82 15.95 -12.98 2.40
CA ILE A 82 14.99 -14.07 2.19
C ILE A 82 14.00 -13.73 1.07
N THR A 83 13.68 -14.70 0.20
CA THR A 83 12.67 -14.53 -0.86
C THR A 83 11.25 -14.68 -0.31
N PHE A 84 10.23 -14.26 -1.08
CA PHE A 84 8.84 -14.42 -0.66
C PHE A 84 8.45 -15.89 -0.41
N PRO A 85 8.74 -16.86 -1.30
CA PRO A 85 8.44 -18.27 -1.03
C PRO A 85 9.16 -18.83 0.20
N GLN A 86 10.41 -18.44 0.44
CA GLN A 86 11.15 -18.86 1.64
C GLN A 86 10.56 -18.27 2.92
N ALA A 87 10.11 -17.02 2.89
CA ALA A 87 9.42 -16.41 4.03
C ALA A 87 8.12 -17.15 4.36
N LEU A 88 7.37 -17.60 3.35
CA LEU A 88 6.13 -18.37 3.54
C LEU A 88 6.34 -19.79 4.10
N GLN A 89 7.54 -20.36 3.94
CA GLN A 89 7.90 -21.62 4.60
C GLN A 89 8.06 -21.45 6.11
N LEU A 90 8.38 -20.24 6.57
CA LEU A 90 8.56 -19.89 7.98
C LEU A 90 7.26 -19.35 8.59
N ALA A 91 6.55 -18.50 7.85
CA ALA A 91 5.30 -17.87 8.27
C ALA A 91 4.17 -18.24 7.30
N SER A 92 3.25 -19.10 7.75
CA SER A 92 2.07 -19.49 6.97
C SER A 92 1.12 -18.32 6.68
N GLU A 93 0.16 -18.53 5.78
CA GLU A 93 -0.94 -17.56 5.54
C GLU A 93 -1.66 -17.19 6.85
N ASP A 94 -1.99 -18.17 7.70
CA ASP A 94 -2.63 -17.91 9.00
C ASP A 94 -1.76 -17.07 9.94
N ALA A 95 -0.44 -17.30 9.94
CA ALA A 95 0.50 -16.50 10.72
C ALA A 95 0.54 -15.04 10.24
N LEU A 96 0.53 -14.82 8.92
CA LEU A 96 0.46 -13.47 8.34
C LEU A 96 -0.86 -12.78 8.70
N ILE A 97 -1.99 -13.49 8.62
CA ILE A 97 -3.31 -12.96 9.02
C ILE A 97 -3.31 -12.57 10.50
N LEU A 98 -2.77 -13.42 11.38
CA LEU A 98 -2.65 -13.14 12.80
C LEU A 98 -1.80 -11.88 13.05
N ALA A 99 -0.66 -11.77 12.38
CA ALA A 99 0.24 -10.64 12.51
C ALA A 99 -0.35 -9.33 11.96
N LEU A 100 -1.12 -9.38 10.87
CA LEU A 100 -1.87 -8.23 10.33
C LEU A 100 -2.98 -7.78 11.28
N ARG A 101 -3.68 -8.71 11.95
CA ARG A 101 -4.74 -8.41 12.92
C ARG A 101 -4.23 -7.97 14.28
N SER A 102 -2.94 -8.15 14.56
CA SER A 102 -2.33 -7.80 15.84
C SER A 102 -2.49 -6.30 16.12
N PRO A 103 -2.83 -5.90 17.36
CA PRO A 103 -2.83 -4.50 17.76
C PRO A 103 -1.42 -3.92 17.91
N ILE A 104 -0.39 -4.77 17.86
CA ILE A 104 1.01 -4.36 18.02
C ILE A 104 1.60 -3.93 16.66
N PRO A 105 2.02 -2.66 16.51
CA PRO A 105 2.55 -2.16 15.23
C PRO A 105 3.71 -2.98 14.68
N ALA A 106 4.61 -3.45 15.55
CA ALA A 106 5.77 -4.24 15.13
C ALA A 106 5.38 -5.56 14.43
N ALA A 107 4.29 -6.21 14.87
CA ALA A 107 3.76 -7.40 14.22
C ALA A 107 3.17 -7.08 12.84
N ASN A 108 2.42 -5.98 12.71
CA ASN A 108 1.91 -5.54 11.42
C ASN A 108 3.07 -5.22 10.45
N ILE A 109 4.08 -4.48 10.91
CA ILE A 109 5.26 -4.13 10.09
C ILE A 109 6.01 -5.39 9.64
N LEU A 110 6.14 -6.40 10.49
CA LEU A 110 6.74 -7.68 10.12
C LEU A 110 5.94 -8.37 9.00
N ALA A 111 4.61 -8.45 9.14
CA ALA A 111 3.75 -9.03 8.11
C ALA A 111 3.82 -8.26 6.78
N LEU A 112 3.76 -6.92 6.85
CA LEU A 112 3.92 -6.05 5.68
C LEU A 112 5.28 -6.20 5.02
N THR A 113 6.34 -6.43 5.81
CA THR A 113 7.70 -6.68 5.30
C THR A 113 7.77 -8.01 4.54
N ILE A 114 7.12 -9.06 5.04
CA ILE A 114 7.02 -10.34 4.33
C ILE A 114 6.23 -10.17 3.04
N ILE A 115 5.07 -9.50 3.08
CA ILE A 115 4.22 -9.24 1.91
C ILE A 115 4.98 -8.41 0.85
N GLN A 116 5.76 -7.40 1.28
CA GLN A 116 6.57 -6.59 0.38
C GLN A 116 7.58 -7.44 -0.43
N LYS A 117 8.01 -8.60 0.07
CA LYS A 117 8.92 -9.47 -0.69
C LYS A 117 8.32 -9.94 -2.01
N ALA A 118 6.99 -10.02 -2.11
CA ALA A 118 6.34 -10.38 -3.35
C ALA A 118 6.60 -9.36 -4.48
N THR A 119 6.95 -8.10 -4.17
CA THR A 119 7.25 -7.06 -5.18
C THR A 119 8.52 -7.37 -6.00
N LYS A 120 9.29 -8.40 -5.62
CA LYS A 120 10.47 -8.82 -6.38
C LYS A 120 10.13 -9.58 -7.68
N SER A 121 8.91 -10.13 -7.82
CA SER A 121 8.51 -10.90 -8.99
C SER A 121 6.99 -10.88 -9.20
N SER A 122 6.55 -10.72 -10.45
CA SER A 122 5.11 -10.80 -10.79
C SER A 122 4.50 -12.17 -10.48
N ALA A 123 5.30 -13.25 -10.51
CA ALA A 123 4.84 -14.57 -10.10
C ALA A 123 4.52 -14.63 -8.60
N ASP A 124 5.32 -13.97 -7.77
CA ASP A 124 5.08 -13.91 -6.32
C ASP A 124 3.88 -13.04 -5.98
N VAL A 125 3.67 -11.93 -6.70
CA VAL A 125 2.44 -11.14 -6.55
C VAL A 125 1.20 -11.94 -6.99
N ALA A 126 1.30 -12.73 -8.06
CA ALA A 126 0.24 -13.65 -8.45
C ALA A 126 -0.05 -14.70 -7.37
N ASN A 127 0.99 -15.28 -6.75
CA ASN A 127 0.84 -16.19 -5.61
C ASN A 127 0.13 -15.52 -4.42
N LEU A 128 0.55 -14.30 -4.06
CA LEU A 128 -0.08 -13.50 -3.01
C LEU A 128 -1.57 -13.22 -3.33
N SER A 129 -1.91 -12.95 -4.58
CA SER A 129 -3.31 -12.73 -4.99
C SER A 129 -4.22 -13.95 -4.78
N GLY A 130 -3.63 -15.16 -4.71
CA GLY A 130 -4.31 -16.41 -4.36
C GLY A 130 -4.63 -16.54 -2.86
N MET A 131 -3.88 -15.85 -1.99
CA MET A 131 -4.02 -15.84 -0.54
C MET A 131 -5.09 -14.82 -0.11
N ARG A 132 -6.35 -15.12 -0.42
CA ARG A 132 -7.48 -14.20 -0.23
C ARG A 132 -7.54 -13.63 1.19
N GLY A 133 -7.30 -14.48 2.20
CA GLY A 133 -7.32 -14.07 3.60
C GLY A 133 -6.22 -13.05 3.94
N VAL A 134 -5.01 -13.24 3.40
CA VAL A 134 -3.93 -12.25 3.54
C VAL A 134 -4.31 -10.93 2.89
N VAL A 135 -4.81 -10.95 1.65
CA VAL A 135 -5.16 -9.71 0.93
C VAL A 135 -6.26 -8.94 1.63
N GLU A 136 -7.31 -9.62 2.10
CA GLU A 136 -8.39 -8.98 2.86
C GLU A 136 -7.86 -8.29 4.12
N ASN A 137 -7.08 -9.00 4.94
CA ASN A 137 -6.54 -8.47 6.18
C ASN A 137 -5.49 -7.38 5.93
N TYR A 138 -4.76 -7.45 4.82
CA TYR A 138 -3.86 -6.41 4.38
C TYR A 138 -4.61 -5.09 4.13
N ILE A 139 -5.69 -5.13 3.34
CA ILE A 139 -6.51 -3.93 3.04
C ILE A 139 -7.14 -3.37 4.32
N ARG A 140 -7.64 -4.23 5.21
CA ARG A 140 -8.17 -3.79 6.52
C ARG A 140 -7.09 -3.13 7.37
N THR A 141 -5.91 -3.73 7.46
CA THR A 141 -4.78 -3.19 8.23
C THR A 141 -4.31 -1.85 7.67
N TRP A 142 -4.20 -1.76 6.35
CA TRP A 142 -3.82 -0.55 5.64
C TRP A 142 -4.75 0.62 5.98
N LEU A 143 -6.06 0.42 5.85
CA LEU A 143 -7.04 1.50 6.04
C LEU A 143 -7.37 1.75 7.51
N SER A 144 -7.38 0.73 8.37
CA SER A 144 -7.90 0.83 9.74
C SER A 144 -6.84 1.06 10.82
N SER A 145 -5.56 0.77 10.53
CA SER A 145 -4.52 0.85 11.58
C SER A 145 -4.39 2.27 12.14
N PRO A 146 -4.41 2.46 13.47
CA PRO A 146 -4.21 3.78 14.07
C PRO A 146 -2.74 4.24 14.03
N HIS A 147 -1.80 3.33 13.75
CA HIS A 147 -0.38 3.64 13.73
C HIS A 147 0.05 4.19 12.36
N VAL A 148 0.60 5.41 12.34
CA VAL A 148 0.99 6.11 11.11
C VAL A 148 1.99 5.28 10.30
N GLY A 149 3.05 4.77 10.92
CA GLY A 149 4.07 3.99 10.23
C GLY A 149 3.57 2.67 9.63
N VAL A 150 2.50 2.08 10.20
CA VAL A 150 1.88 0.87 9.61
C VAL A 150 1.10 1.26 8.36
N GLY A 151 0.30 2.32 8.45
CA GLY A 151 -0.44 2.85 7.31
C GLY A 151 0.46 3.29 6.16
N GLU A 152 1.55 4.00 6.44
CA GLU A 152 2.52 4.45 5.43
C GLU A 152 3.23 3.28 4.75
N LYS A 153 3.72 2.32 5.55
CA LYS A 153 4.34 1.10 5.01
C LYS A 153 3.36 0.35 4.12
N ALA A 154 2.12 0.19 4.55
CA ALA A 154 1.09 -0.48 3.75
C ALA A 154 0.77 0.30 2.46
N THR A 155 0.61 1.63 2.52
CA THR A 155 0.42 2.45 1.29
C THR A 155 1.56 2.23 0.30
N GLN A 156 2.82 2.28 0.74
CA GLN A 156 3.98 2.04 -0.11
C GLN A 156 3.95 0.64 -0.73
N VAL A 157 3.77 -0.39 0.11
CA VAL A 157 3.76 -1.79 -0.35
C VAL A 157 2.63 -2.03 -1.35
N LEU A 158 1.46 -1.41 -1.18
CA LEU A 158 0.34 -1.58 -2.10
C LEU A 158 0.67 -1.01 -3.48
N GLY A 159 1.30 0.16 -3.53
CA GLY A 159 1.77 0.77 -4.77
C GLY A 159 2.78 -0.13 -5.48
N GLU A 160 3.82 -0.58 -4.76
CA GLU A 160 4.84 -1.47 -5.32
C GLU A 160 4.27 -2.80 -5.83
N LEU A 161 3.31 -3.39 -5.11
CA LEU A 161 2.67 -4.65 -5.52
C LEU A 161 1.84 -4.47 -6.79
N LEU A 162 1.04 -3.41 -6.86
CA LEU A 162 0.18 -3.13 -8.00
C LEU A 162 0.99 -2.69 -9.23
N ASP A 163 2.12 -2.00 -9.06
CA ASP A 163 3.06 -1.70 -10.15
C ASP A 163 3.64 -2.97 -10.76
N VAL A 164 4.05 -3.92 -9.92
CA VAL A 164 4.63 -5.20 -10.36
C VAL A 164 3.58 -6.11 -11.01
N ASP A 165 2.33 -6.09 -10.55
CA ASP A 165 1.24 -6.86 -11.12
C ASP A 165 0.54 -6.19 -12.31
N SER A 166 0.90 -4.94 -12.63
CA SER A 166 0.30 -4.21 -13.74
C SER A 166 0.52 -4.95 -15.07
N VAL A 167 -0.59 -5.18 -15.78
CA VAL A 167 -0.56 -5.68 -17.14
C VAL A 167 -0.11 -4.51 -18.01
N ARG A 168 1.20 -4.36 -18.18
CA ARG A 168 1.73 -3.39 -19.14
C ARG A 168 1.20 -3.76 -20.51
N GLU A 169 0.31 -2.94 -21.06
CA GLU A 169 0.06 -2.98 -22.50
C GLU A 169 1.41 -2.70 -23.14
N LEU A 170 1.93 -3.67 -23.91
CA LEU A 170 3.13 -3.49 -24.73
C LEU A 170 2.80 -2.51 -25.85
N THR A 171 2.55 -1.25 -25.52
CA THR A 171 2.37 -0.18 -26.49
C THR A 171 3.75 0.31 -26.86
N HIS A 172 4.16 -0.09 -28.08
CA HIS A 172 5.34 0.31 -28.83
C HIS A 172 6.61 -0.53 -28.62
N ILE A 173 6.73 -1.53 -29.50
CA ILE A 173 7.99 -1.88 -30.15
C ILE A 173 8.54 -0.57 -30.74
N THR A 174 9.38 0.16 -29.99
CA THR A 174 10.16 1.25 -30.55
C THR A 174 11.24 0.62 -31.43
N ASN A 175 11.03 0.68 -32.75
CA ASN A 175 12.13 0.69 -33.70
C ASN A 175 12.95 1.95 -33.43
N GLY A 176 13.90 1.87 -32.50
CA GLY A 176 14.72 3.00 -32.07
C GLY A 176 15.80 2.53 -31.13
N VAL A 177 17.00 2.35 -31.67
CA VAL A 177 18.22 2.02 -30.92
C VAL A 177 18.51 3.15 -29.93
N GLY A 178 18.48 2.86 -28.63
CA GLY A 178 19.10 3.75 -27.63
C GLY A 178 18.30 4.01 -26.36
N ASN A 179 18.06 2.97 -25.56
CA ASN A 179 18.31 2.95 -24.11
C ASN A 179 17.84 1.60 -23.57
N MET A 180 18.76 0.83 -22.97
CA MET A 180 18.39 -0.35 -22.20
C MET A 180 17.68 0.13 -20.93
N ASP A 181 16.36 0.31 -21.01
CA ASP A 181 15.55 0.46 -19.82
C ASP A 181 15.60 -0.87 -19.06
N ILE A 182 16.30 -0.88 -17.92
CA ILE A 182 16.39 -2.03 -17.02
C ILE A 182 14.97 -2.44 -16.55
N ALA A 183 14.01 -1.51 -16.59
CA ALA A 183 12.59 -1.74 -16.32
C ALA A 183 11.85 -2.52 -17.42
N ALA A 184 12.40 -2.65 -18.63
CA ALA A 184 11.83 -3.43 -19.73
C ALA A 184 12.20 -4.93 -19.68
N GLN A 185 13.09 -5.34 -18.77
CA GLN A 185 13.53 -6.74 -18.64
C GLN A 185 12.64 -7.60 -17.71
N ARG A 186 11.71 -7.01 -16.97
CA ARG A 186 10.80 -7.77 -16.11
C ARG A 186 9.57 -8.21 -16.92
N PRO A 187 9.17 -9.49 -16.88
CA PRO A 187 7.95 -9.93 -17.54
C PRO A 187 6.76 -9.14 -16.98
N PRO A 188 5.80 -8.73 -17.84
CA PRO A 188 4.65 -7.96 -17.40
C PRO A 188 3.86 -8.72 -16.32
N GLY A 189 3.19 -7.97 -15.45
CA GLY A 189 2.28 -8.52 -14.47
C GLY A 189 1.06 -9.19 -15.09
N GLN A 190 0.34 -9.97 -14.29
CA GLN A 190 -0.83 -10.74 -14.75
C GLN A 190 -2.17 -10.05 -14.42
N GLY A 191 -2.12 -8.93 -13.69
CA GLY A 191 -3.30 -8.25 -13.15
C GLY A 191 -4.05 -9.09 -12.11
N ALA A 192 -3.40 -10.10 -11.52
CA ALA A 192 -4.05 -11.04 -10.62
C ALA A 192 -4.43 -10.37 -9.28
N LEU A 193 -3.54 -9.55 -8.73
CA LEU A 193 -3.80 -8.77 -7.53
C LEU A 193 -4.75 -7.60 -7.81
N TRP A 194 -4.62 -6.95 -8.98
CA TRP A 194 -5.61 -5.95 -9.42
C TRP A 194 -7.03 -6.52 -9.43
N ARG A 195 -7.25 -7.68 -10.06
CA ARG A 195 -8.56 -8.35 -10.03
C ARG A 195 -8.97 -8.76 -8.61
N ARG A 196 -8.04 -9.26 -7.78
CA ARG A 196 -8.35 -9.64 -6.40
C ARG A 196 -8.86 -8.44 -5.58
N ILE A 197 -8.30 -7.25 -5.73
CA ILE A 197 -8.68 -6.08 -4.94
C ILE A 197 -9.93 -5.40 -5.50
N PHE A 198 -10.03 -5.27 -6.83
CA PHE A 198 -11.06 -4.44 -7.47
C PHE A 198 -12.21 -5.22 -8.11
N GLN A 199 -12.17 -6.56 -8.12
CA GLN A 199 -13.23 -7.41 -8.68
C GLN A 199 -13.72 -8.51 -7.73
N ASP A 200 -13.11 -8.68 -6.55
CA ASP A 200 -13.67 -9.49 -5.46
C ASP A 200 -14.64 -8.61 -4.65
N VAL A 201 -15.91 -8.99 -4.59
CA VAL A 201 -16.99 -8.18 -3.98
C VAL A 201 -16.67 -7.81 -2.53
N GLU A 202 -16.15 -8.75 -1.75
CA GLU A 202 -15.90 -8.54 -0.32
C GLU A 202 -14.69 -7.61 -0.13
N ILE A 203 -13.61 -7.80 -0.89
CA ILE A 203 -12.39 -6.97 -0.75
C ILE A 203 -12.63 -5.56 -1.30
N TYR A 204 -13.30 -5.44 -2.45
CA TYR A 204 -13.64 -4.16 -3.03
C TYR A 204 -14.55 -3.35 -2.10
N GLY A 205 -15.54 -4.00 -1.48
CA GLY A 205 -16.43 -3.37 -0.50
C GLY A 205 -15.71 -2.84 0.75
N ILE A 206 -14.55 -3.39 1.13
CA ILE A 206 -13.75 -2.87 2.25
C ILE A 206 -13.26 -1.45 1.97
N LEU A 207 -12.88 -1.14 0.72
CA LEU A 207 -12.37 0.19 0.34
C LEU A 207 -13.43 1.26 0.59
N PHE A 208 -14.69 1.00 0.22
CA PHE A 208 -15.79 1.93 0.45
C PHE A 208 -16.24 1.93 1.90
N SER A 209 -16.45 0.76 2.49
CA SER A 209 -16.96 0.66 3.86
C SER A 209 -16.01 1.27 4.88
N LEU A 210 -14.69 1.20 4.68
CA LEU A 210 -13.71 1.84 5.57
C LEU A 210 -13.48 3.31 5.26
N CYS A 211 -13.77 3.82 4.06
CA CYS A 211 -13.55 5.24 3.74
C CYS A 211 -14.84 6.10 3.68
N SER A 212 -16.03 5.50 3.66
CA SER A 212 -17.28 6.25 3.55
C SER A 212 -17.71 6.91 4.86
N LEU A 213 -18.26 8.12 4.76
CA LEU A 213 -18.93 8.83 5.86
C LEU A 213 -20.22 8.14 6.30
N LYS A 214 -20.85 7.33 5.43
CA LYS A 214 -22.11 6.60 5.71
C LYS A 214 -21.95 5.50 6.77
N THR A 215 -20.71 5.10 7.06
CA THR A 215 -20.38 3.98 7.93
C THR A 215 -19.57 4.39 9.16
N ILE A 216 -19.61 5.68 9.53
CA ILE A 216 -19.02 6.19 10.78
C ILE A 216 -19.79 5.57 11.96
N GLY A 217 -19.07 5.00 12.92
CA GLY A 217 -19.70 4.50 14.14
C GLY A 217 -18.79 3.65 15.00
N LYS A 218 -19.38 3.08 16.06
CA LYS A 218 -18.70 2.19 17.03
C LYS A 218 -19.12 0.72 16.88
N GLY A 219 -19.85 0.37 15.82
CA GLY A 219 -20.24 -1.01 15.55
C GLY A 219 -19.05 -1.87 15.10
N ASP A 220 -19.21 -3.19 15.15
CA ASP A 220 -18.18 -4.12 14.70
C ASP A 220 -17.76 -3.83 13.24
N GLY A 221 -16.47 -3.59 13.02
CA GLY A 221 -15.91 -3.26 11.71
C GLY A 221 -16.10 -1.80 11.26
N GLN A 222 -16.71 -0.94 12.08
CA GLN A 222 -16.80 0.50 11.82
C GLN A 222 -15.60 1.24 12.42
N LEU A 223 -15.19 2.31 11.74
CA LEU A 223 -14.14 3.21 12.20
C LEU A 223 -14.77 4.43 12.84
N ASP A 224 -14.13 4.94 13.90
CA ASP A 224 -14.46 6.26 14.42
C ASP A 224 -14.05 7.36 13.42
N GLU A 225 -14.51 8.58 13.67
CA GLU A 225 -14.29 9.74 12.79
C GLU A 225 -12.80 9.97 12.50
N LYS A 226 -11.94 9.89 13.52
CA LYS A 226 -10.49 10.08 13.37
C LYS A 226 -9.88 8.99 12.50
N GLN A 227 -10.23 7.73 12.72
CA GLN A 227 -9.75 6.61 11.92
C GLN A 227 -10.27 6.68 10.47
N LYS A 228 -11.48 7.19 10.26
CA LYS A 228 -12.04 7.46 8.93
C LYS A 228 -11.22 8.49 8.16
N THR A 229 -10.94 9.64 8.76
CA THR A 229 -10.07 10.67 8.19
C THR A 229 -8.71 10.08 7.78
N LEU A 230 -8.11 9.24 8.64
CA LEU A 230 -6.86 8.54 8.31
C LEU A 230 -7.00 7.57 7.13
N ALA A 231 -8.06 6.78 7.08
CA ALA A 231 -8.33 5.85 5.99
C ALA A 231 -8.52 6.59 4.65
N GLN A 232 -9.31 7.66 4.66
CA GLN A 232 -9.57 8.53 3.51
C GLN A 232 -8.28 9.17 3.01
N ALA A 233 -7.48 9.76 3.91
CA ALA A 233 -6.20 10.37 3.55
C ALA A 233 -5.20 9.35 2.96
N ARG A 234 -5.21 8.10 3.42
CA ARG A 234 -4.37 7.02 2.85
C ARG A 234 -4.82 6.63 1.45
N LEU A 235 -6.14 6.53 1.23
CA LEU A 235 -6.69 6.22 -0.07
C LEU A 235 -6.43 7.35 -1.08
N LEU A 236 -6.67 8.61 -0.70
CA LEU A 236 -6.39 9.77 -1.55
C LEU A 236 -4.91 9.84 -1.97
N ARG A 237 -3.99 9.51 -1.07
CA ARG A 237 -2.54 9.58 -1.35
C ARG A 237 -2.05 8.58 -2.37
N ILE A 238 -2.67 7.41 -2.48
CA ILE A 238 -2.21 6.36 -3.40
C ILE A 238 -2.90 6.44 -4.76
N LEU A 239 -4.13 6.96 -4.82
CA LEU A 239 -4.95 6.95 -6.03
C LEU A 239 -4.29 7.67 -7.23
N PRO A 240 -3.66 8.85 -7.11
CA PRO A 240 -2.98 9.50 -8.24
C PRO A 240 -2.01 8.57 -8.94
N HIS A 241 -1.18 7.85 -8.17
CA HIS A 241 -0.26 6.84 -8.68
C HIS A 241 -1.01 5.66 -9.31
N LEU A 242 -1.97 5.06 -8.61
CA LEU A 242 -2.69 3.88 -9.11
C LEU A 242 -3.46 4.16 -10.40
N VAL A 243 -3.94 5.38 -10.62
CA VAL A 243 -4.59 5.79 -11.87
C VAL A 243 -3.63 5.70 -13.05
N THR A 244 -2.33 5.99 -12.86
CA THR A 244 -1.31 5.92 -13.93
C THR A 244 -1.01 4.49 -14.42
N VAL A 245 -1.35 3.48 -13.61
CA VAL A 245 -1.05 2.08 -13.89
C VAL A 245 -2.29 1.20 -14.10
N GLY A 246 -3.43 1.56 -13.52
CA GLY A 246 -4.65 0.73 -13.50
C GLY A 246 -5.95 1.51 -13.65
N PHE A 247 -5.96 2.54 -14.51
CA PHE A 247 -7.12 3.43 -14.75
C PHE A 247 -8.47 2.68 -14.84
N ASP A 248 -8.54 1.63 -15.65
CA ASP A 248 -9.78 0.91 -15.92
C ASP A 248 -10.30 0.14 -14.70
N TYR A 249 -9.43 -0.32 -13.79
CA TYR A 249 -9.85 -0.97 -12.54
C TYR A 249 -10.48 0.01 -11.55
N LEU A 250 -10.11 1.29 -11.62
CA LEU A 250 -10.53 2.32 -10.67
C LEU A 250 -11.78 3.09 -11.12
N THR A 251 -12.07 3.08 -12.43
CA THR A 251 -13.11 3.89 -13.05
C THR A 251 -14.28 3.10 -13.61
N ARG A 252 -14.09 1.80 -13.91
CA ARG A 252 -15.17 0.98 -14.47
C ARG A 252 -16.03 0.40 -13.35
N PRO A 253 -17.37 0.47 -13.46
CA PRO A 253 -18.29 -0.14 -12.49
C PRO A 253 -18.39 -1.66 -12.67
N THR A 254 -17.29 -2.37 -12.47
CA THR A 254 -17.26 -3.83 -12.56
C THR A 254 -18.19 -4.46 -11.53
N LEU A 255 -18.32 -3.81 -10.36
CA LEU A 255 -19.15 -4.22 -9.24
C LEU A 255 -20.16 -3.13 -8.88
N SER A 256 -20.94 -2.66 -9.87
CA SER A 256 -21.88 -1.54 -9.72
C SER A 256 -22.85 -1.65 -8.53
N GLN A 257 -23.15 -2.87 -8.07
CA GLN A 257 -23.97 -3.11 -6.88
C GLN A 257 -23.31 -2.56 -5.61
N VAL A 258 -21.99 -2.73 -5.45
CA VAL A 258 -21.21 -2.18 -4.34
C VAL A 258 -21.13 -0.67 -4.48
N ASP A 259 -20.80 -0.16 -5.66
CA ASP A 259 -20.66 1.27 -5.91
C ASP A 259 -21.93 2.05 -5.52
N LYS A 260 -23.11 1.52 -5.87
CA LYS A 260 -24.42 2.14 -5.60
C LYS A 260 -24.81 2.23 -4.13
N GLU A 261 -24.18 1.45 -3.24
CA GLU A 261 -24.39 1.59 -1.80
C GLU A 261 -23.74 2.88 -1.26
N TYR A 262 -22.62 3.27 -1.86
CA TYR A 262 -21.77 4.34 -1.34
C TYR A 262 -21.84 5.63 -2.18
N ILE A 263 -22.10 5.53 -3.48
CA ILE A 263 -22.18 6.67 -4.40
C ILE A 263 -23.64 7.07 -4.60
N SER A 264 -23.92 8.37 -4.49
CA SER A 264 -25.26 8.91 -4.64
C SER A 264 -25.83 8.71 -6.05
N PRO A 265 -27.08 8.24 -6.21
CA PRO A 265 -27.70 8.01 -7.53
C PRO A 265 -27.88 9.27 -8.38
N GLN A 266 -27.76 10.44 -7.76
CA GLN A 266 -27.93 11.75 -8.42
C GLN A 266 -26.71 12.13 -9.28
N ASP A 267 -25.61 11.39 -9.18
CA ASP A 267 -24.34 11.71 -9.83
C ASP A 267 -24.16 11.11 -11.22
N ASP A 268 -25.01 11.49 -12.16
CA ASP A 268 -24.89 11.21 -13.61
C ASP A 268 -24.64 9.74 -13.99
N GLY A 269 -24.84 8.80 -13.06
CA GLY A 269 -24.51 7.39 -13.20
C GLY A 269 -23.00 7.07 -13.20
N LYS A 270 -22.13 7.99 -12.76
CA LYS A 270 -20.70 7.71 -12.59
C LYS A 270 -20.46 6.89 -11.33
N LEU A 271 -19.60 5.90 -11.45
CA LEU A 271 -19.35 4.88 -10.43
C LEU A 271 -17.85 4.55 -10.40
N GLY A 272 -17.46 3.71 -9.44
CA GLY A 272 -16.08 3.27 -9.26
C GLY A 272 -15.34 4.05 -8.18
N LEU A 273 -14.20 3.49 -7.77
CA LEU A 273 -13.45 3.93 -6.61
C LEU A 273 -12.87 5.34 -6.78
N LEU A 274 -12.38 5.68 -7.98
CA LEU A 274 -11.86 7.01 -8.25
C LEU A 274 -12.96 8.08 -8.13
N TYR A 275 -14.15 7.80 -8.64
CA TYR A 275 -15.28 8.73 -8.54
C TYR A 275 -15.70 8.93 -7.07
N PHE A 276 -15.86 7.82 -6.35
CA PHE A 276 -16.18 7.85 -4.93
C PHE A 276 -15.18 8.69 -4.12
N ALA A 277 -13.87 8.45 -4.31
CA ALA A 277 -12.83 9.19 -3.60
C ALA A 277 -12.85 10.70 -3.91
N ALA A 278 -13.10 11.06 -5.17
CA ALA A 278 -13.10 12.45 -5.63
C ALA A 278 -14.36 13.23 -5.22
N MET A 279 -15.52 12.57 -5.14
CA MET A 279 -16.82 13.24 -5.05
C MET A 279 -17.58 12.99 -3.75
N GLU A 280 -17.53 11.77 -3.21
CA GLU A 280 -18.46 11.31 -2.16
C GLU A 280 -17.77 10.98 -0.83
N MET A 281 -16.46 10.74 -0.86
CA MET A 281 -15.74 10.17 0.27
C MET A 281 -15.44 11.18 1.37
N VAL A 282 -15.17 12.43 1.02
CA VAL A 282 -14.62 13.46 1.92
C VAL A 282 -15.72 14.43 2.38
N ASP A 283 -15.75 14.69 3.67
CA ASP A 283 -16.51 15.82 4.22
C ASP A 283 -15.70 17.10 3.96
N LYS A 284 -16.23 18.00 3.13
CA LYS A 284 -15.56 19.25 2.76
C LYS A 284 -15.63 20.30 3.89
N GLU A 285 -16.46 20.10 4.91
CA GLU A 285 -16.49 20.97 6.09
C GLU A 285 -15.30 20.71 7.03
N ASP A 286 -14.68 19.53 6.96
CA ASP A 286 -13.38 19.27 7.57
C ASP A 286 -12.28 19.90 6.70
N LEU A 287 -11.80 21.08 7.12
CA LEU A 287 -10.78 21.85 6.42
C LEU A 287 -9.52 21.04 6.09
N LEU A 288 -9.07 20.15 7.00
CA LEU A 288 -7.85 19.37 6.76
C LEU A 288 -8.10 18.32 5.67
N MET A 289 -9.27 17.70 5.68
CA MET A 289 -9.65 16.74 4.64
C MET A 289 -9.96 17.42 3.31
N HIS A 290 -10.55 18.61 3.31
CA HIS A 290 -10.76 19.40 2.10
C HIS A 290 -9.44 19.83 1.45
N MET A 291 -8.45 20.26 2.26
CA MET A 291 -7.07 20.47 1.78
C MET A 291 -6.47 19.19 1.20
N THR A 292 -6.67 18.04 1.87
CA THR A 292 -6.18 16.74 1.39
C THR A 292 -6.81 16.35 0.05
N LEU A 293 -8.12 16.60 -0.12
CA LEU A 293 -8.83 16.37 -1.38
C LEU A 293 -8.31 17.29 -2.50
N THR A 294 -8.02 18.55 -2.18
CA THR A 294 -7.43 19.49 -3.13
C THR A 294 -6.05 19.00 -3.58
N ILE A 295 -5.19 18.60 -2.65
CA ILE A 295 -3.87 18.03 -2.97
C ILE A 295 -4.02 16.79 -3.87
N PHE A 296 -4.97 15.90 -3.57
CA PHE A 296 -5.27 14.74 -4.41
C PHE A 296 -5.57 15.13 -5.87
N PHE A 297 -6.39 16.17 -6.12
CA PHE A 297 -6.68 16.59 -7.49
C PHE A 297 -5.45 17.14 -8.20
N LEU A 298 -4.58 17.88 -7.49
CA LEU A 298 -3.35 18.41 -8.05
C LEU A 298 -2.36 17.28 -8.39
N GLU A 299 -2.14 16.35 -7.46
CA GLU A 299 -1.30 15.17 -7.66
C GLU A 299 -1.84 14.26 -8.78
N LEU A 300 -3.16 14.13 -8.91
CA LEU A 300 -3.81 13.39 -9.98
C LEU A 300 -3.53 14.02 -11.35
N LEU A 301 -3.64 15.34 -11.47
CA LEU A 301 -3.32 16.06 -12.71
C LEU A 301 -1.83 15.96 -13.06
N GLU A 302 -0.96 16.08 -12.05
CA GLU A 302 0.48 15.91 -12.23
C GLU A 302 0.80 14.49 -12.72
N SER A 303 0.29 13.46 -12.04
CA SER A 303 0.51 12.06 -12.39
C SER A 303 -0.04 11.70 -13.77
N LEU A 304 -1.20 12.24 -14.15
CA LEU A 304 -1.78 12.02 -15.48
C LEU A 304 -1.03 12.76 -16.58
N SER A 305 -0.31 13.84 -16.27
CA SER A 305 0.47 14.60 -17.25
C SER A 305 1.75 13.87 -17.70
N THR A 306 2.15 12.81 -16.98
CA THR A 306 3.35 12.03 -17.30
C THR A 306 3.06 10.75 -18.09
N VAL A 307 1.80 10.42 -18.38
CA VAL A 307 1.42 9.18 -19.07
C VAL A 307 0.97 9.40 -20.52
N GLU A 308 1.48 8.59 -21.43
CA GLU A 308 1.20 8.72 -22.88
C GLU A 308 -0.17 8.16 -23.29
N TRP A 309 -0.73 7.22 -22.51
CA TRP A 309 -1.99 6.55 -22.85
C TRP A 309 -3.24 7.38 -22.51
N PHE A 310 -3.06 8.53 -21.85
CA PHE A 310 -4.16 9.34 -21.32
C PHE A 310 -4.77 10.22 -22.42
N PHE A 311 -5.69 9.65 -23.19
CA PHE A 311 -6.42 10.33 -24.27
C PHE A 311 -7.88 9.85 -24.39
N GLY A 312 -8.69 10.57 -25.17
CA GLY A 312 -10.03 10.15 -25.58
C GLY A 312 -11.02 9.98 -24.42
N PRO A 313 -11.67 8.81 -24.26
CA PRO A 313 -12.65 8.59 -23.20
C PRO A 313 -12.09 8.80 -21.78
N ARG A 314 -10.81 8.45 -21.55
CA ARG A 314 -10.16 8.60 -20.23
C ARG A 314 -10.01 10.07 -19.85
N GLN A 315 -9.55 10.90 -20.80
CA GLN A 315 -9.49 12.36 -20.63
C GLN A 315 -10.87 12.97 -20.40
N THR A 316 -11.87 12.52 -21.18
CA THR A 316 -13.26 13.02 -21.04
C THR A 316 -13.80 12.74 -19.65
N TYR A 317 -13.61 11.51 -19.16
CA TYR A 317 -14.03 11.09 -17.82
C TYR A 317 -13.42 11.97 -16.72
N ILE A 318 -12.08 12.16 -16.75
CA ILE A 318 -11.37 12.97 -15.76
C ILE A 318 -11.78 14.44 -15.85
N ALA A 319 -11.85 15.00 -17.06
CA ALA A 319 -12.24 16.39 -17.25
C ALA A 319 -13.63 16.68 -16.68
N GLU A 320 -14.60 15.79 -16.94
CA GLU A 320 -15.94 15.95 -16.40
C GLU A 320 -16.00 15.77 -14.87
N MET A 321 -15.24 14.83 -14.31
CA MET A 321 -15.17 14.64 -12.86
C MET A 321 -14.60 15.89 -12.17
N ILE A 322 -13.48 16.42 -12.68
CA ILE A 322 -12.83 17.61 -12.11
C ILE A 322 -13.71 18.86 -12.28
N ARG A 323 -14.31 19.06 -13.47
CA ARG A 323 -15.24 20.18 -13.68
C ARG A 323 -16.40 20.16 -12.69
N LYS A 324 -17.01 18.99 -12.49
CA LYS A 324 -18.08 18.82 -11.50
C LYS A 324 -17.61 19.10 -10.07
N ALA A 325 -16.40 18.67 -9.70
CA ALA A 325 -15.83 19.00 -8.40
C ALA A 325 -15.68 20.53 -8.23
N MET A 326 -15.12 21.21 -9.23
CA MET A 326 -14.91 22.67 -9.24
C MET A 326 -16.20 23.50 -9.24
N GLU A 327 -17.32 22.98 -9.76
CA GLU A 327 -18.62 23.66 -9.70
C GLU A 327 -19.08 23.92 -8.26
N SER A 328 -18.75 23.00 -7.36
CA SER A 328 -19.11 23.06 -5.93
C SER A 328 -17.98 23.56 -5.03
N ASP A 329 -16.78 23.76 -5.58
CA ASP A 329 -15.54 23.93 -4.81
C ASP A 329 -14.66 25.06 -5.39
N VAL A 330 -14.84 26.25 -4.83
CA VAL A 330 -14.13 27.46 -5.26
C VAL A 330 -12.64 27.37 -4.94
N GLU A 331 -12.25 26.75 -3.83
CA GLU A 331 -10.85 26.62 -3.42
C GLU A 331 -10.08 25.67 -4.33
N LEU A 332 -10.70 24.55 -4.71
CA LEU A 332 -10.15 23.64 -5.73
C LEU A 332 -9.96 24.37 -7.06
N ARG A 333 -10.96 25.14 -7.49
CA ARG A 333 -10.87 25.93 -8.74
C ARG A 333 -9.70 26.91 -8.69
N GLN A 334 -9.57 27.68 -7.61
CA GLN A 334 -8.47 28.63 -7.43
C GLN A 334 -7.10 27.93 -7.39
N SER A 335 -7.03 26.76 -6.77
CA SER A 335 -5.80 25.96 -6.72
C SER A 335 -5.37 25.49 -8.12
N ILE A 336 -6.31 25.01 -8.93
CA ILE A 336 -6.04 24.60 -10.33
C ILE A 336 -5.66 25.81 -11.20
N GLU A 337 -6.35 26.95 -11.04
CA GLU A 337 -5.98 28.22 -11.70
C GLU A 337 -4.55 28.63 -11.31
N GLY A 338 -4.21 28.52 -10.03
CA GLY A 338 -2.87 28.79 -9.49
C GLY A 338 -1.75 27.96 -10.15
N VAL A 339 -1.99 26.67 -10.40
CA VAL A 339 -1.04 25.79 -11.12
C VAL A 339 -0.75 26.30 -12.54
N THR A 340 -1.76 26.81 -13.24
CA THR A 340 -1.56 27.33 -14.61
C THR A 340 -0.71 28.62 -14.65
N LEU A 341 -0.76 29.41 -13.57
CA LEU A 341 -0.05 30.68 -13.43
C LEU A 341 1.34 30.53 -12.77
N SER A 342 1.53 29.48 -11.98
CA SER A 342 2.76 29.29 -11.20
C SER A 342 3.96 28.96 -12.11
N PRO A 343 5.12 29.62 -11.93
CA PRO A 343 6.34 29.27 -12.67
C PRO A 343 6.93 27.91 -12.25
N GLU A 344 6.58 27.40 -11.06
CA GLU A 344 7.10 26.15 -10.52
C GLU A 344 6.38 24.91 -11.06
N SER A 345 5.17 25.07 -11.61
CA SER A 345 4.40 23.97 -12.17
C SER A 345 4.96 23.51 -13.52
N THR A 346 5.01 22.19 -13.73
CA THR A 346 5.57 21.58 -14.94
C THR A 346 4.80 21.99 -16.20
N SER A 347 5.51 22.09 -17.33
CA SER A 347 4.88 22.41 -18.61
C SER A 347 3.85 21.35 -19.01
N GLN A 348 4.12 20.07 -18.74
CA GLN A 348 3.20 18.97 -19.04
C GLN A 348 1.87 19.11 -18.29
N THR A 349 1.90 19.45 -17.00
CA THR A 349 0.68 19.62 -16.21
C THR A 349 -0.15 20.81 -16.71
N LYS A 350 0.49 21.92 -17.08
CA LYS A 350 -0.20 23.09 -17.67
C LYS A 350 -0.85 22.76 -19.00
N GLU A 351 -0.14 22.06 -19.88
CA GLU A 351 -0.67 21.59 -21.17
C GLU A 351 -1.86 20.66 -20.96
N LEU A 352 -1.79 19.75 -19.99
CA LEU A 352 -2.89 18.86 -19.66
C LEU A 352 -4.13 19.64 -19.20
N ILE A 353 -4.00 20.57 -18.24
CA ILE A 353 -5.12 21.38 -17.74
C ILE A 353 -5.81 22.13 -18.89
N ASN A 354 -5.03 22.70 -19.80
CA ASN A 354 -5.55 23.37 -21.00
C ASN A 354 -6.27 22.40 -21.94
N SER A 355 -5.70 21.20 -22.17
CA SER A 355 -6.30 20.16 -23.01
C SER A 355 -7.64 19.67 -22.48
N LEU A 356 -7.80 19.60 -21.16
CA LEU A 356 -9.01 19.15 -20.48
C LEU A 356 -10.09 20.25 -20.42
N LYS A 357 -9.74 21.49 -20.82
CA LYS A 357 -10.63 22.65 -20.83
C LYS A 357 -11.28 22.89 -19.46
N LEU A 358 -10.48 22.83 -18.40
CA LEU A 358 -10.99 22.96 -17.03
C LEU A 358 -11.34 24.42 -16.66
N LEU A 359 -10.67 25.38 -17.29
CA LEU A 359 -10.77 26.81 -16.93
C LEU A 359 -11.47 27.68 -18.00
N SER A 360 -12.02 27.06 -19.05
CA SER A 360 -12.63 27.74 -20.20
C SER A 360 -14.12 27.98 -20.02
#